data_AF-A0A940KTD3-F1
#
_entry.id   AF-A0A940KTD3-F1
#
_cell.length_a   1.000
_cell.length_b   1.000
_cell.length_c   1.000
_cell.angle_alpha   90.00
_cell.angle_beta   90.00
_cell.angle_gamma   90.00
#
_symmetry.space_group_name_H-M   'P 1'
#
loop_
_entity.id
_entity.type
_entity.pdbx_description
1 polymer ?
#
loop_
_entity_poly.entity_id
_entity_poly.type
_entity_poly.pdbx_seq_one_letter_code
_entity_poly.pdbx_strand_id
1 'polypeptide(L)'
;MANLLRKVNKKATLITGVIAGLLFCIPVLFFISDAEYRNSWLIYLGSFLFFITIWIHTLRDSRKRAHNESTIALIFASHMATLLGIVVACIGSFILLSIMIPGYLTSANPDHVLSGEPANIVEDRTEGLSFQVFLAATFINFSVGSFSAIILSFAAKKNQKKDQRDPAPLHQHGVE
;
A
#
# COMPACT_ATOMS: atom_id res chain seq x y z
N MET A 1 3.56 16.30 15.72
CA MET A 1 2.85 15.80 14.51
C MET A 1 2.14 16.88 13.69
N ALA A 2 1.43 17.85 14.28
CA ALA A 2 0.65 18.85 13.52
C ALA A 2 1.46 19.63 12.45
N ASN A 3 2.73 19.95 12.73
CA ASN A 3 3.62 20.63 11.77
C ASN A 3 4.09 19.73 10.60
N LEU A 4 4.08 18.41 10.76
CA LEU A 4 4.40 17.47 9.68
C LEU A 4 3.24 17.38 8.67
N LEU A 5 2.00 17.32 9.16
CA LEU A 5 0.80 17.25 8.32
C LEU A 5 0.61 18.48 7.43
N ARG A 6 1.08 19.66 7.85
CA ARG A 6 1.10 20.87 7.03
C ARG A 6 2.08 20.79 5.86
N LYS A 7 3.15 20.00 6.01
CA LYS A 7 4.18 19.82 4.98
C LYS A 7 3.81 18.72 3.97
N VAL A 8 2.67 18.04 4.09
CA VAL A 8 2.25 16.97 3.17
C VAL A 8 1.23 17.50 2.17
N ASN A 9 1.37 17.14 0.90
CA ASN A 9 0.36 17.46 -0.10
C ASN A 9 -0.82 16.49 0.01
N LYS A 10 -1.70 16.74 0.98
CA LYS A 10 -2.81 15.84 1.33
C LYS A 10 -3.64 15.44 0.11
N LYS A 11 -4.00 16.40 -0.76
CA LYS A 11 -4.81 16.11 -1.95
C LYS A 11 -4.12 15.10 -2.88
N ALA A 12 -2.85 15.32 -3.20
CA ALA A 12 -2.10 14.42 -4.08
C ALA A 12 -1.91 13.03 -3.44
N THR A 13 -1.62 12.98 -2.13
CA THR A 13 -1.45 11.74 -1.38
C THR A 13 -2.75 10.93 -1.31
N LEU A 14 -3.88 11.57 -1.02
CA LEU A 14 -5.18 10.90 -0.96
C LEU A 14 -5.59 10.36 -2.35
N ILE A 15 -5.46 11.16 -3.40
CA ILE A 15 -5.76 10.71 -4.78
C ILE A 15 -4.88 9.52 -5.17
N THR A 16 -3.60 9.56 -4.80
CA THR A 16 -2.68 8.45 -5.08
C THR A 16 -3.13 7.17 -4.37
N GLY A 17 -3.50 7.25 -3.09
CA GLY A 17 -4.00 6.09 -2.35
C GLY A 17 -5.23 5.47 -3.01
N VAL A 18 -6.19 6.30 -3.43
CA VAL A 18 -7.38 5.83 -4.17
C VAL A 18 -6.98 5.14 -5.47
N ILE A 19 -6.10 5.74 -6.29
CA ILE A 19 -5.64 5.14 -7.54
C ILE A 19 -4.92 3.80 -7.27
N ALA A 20 -4.05 3.73 -6.26
CA ALA A 20 -3.32 2.51 -5.93
C ALA A 20 -4.27 1.37 -5.53
N GLY A 21 -5.28 1.66 -4.71
CA GLY A 21 -6.30 0.68 -4.33
C GLY A 21 -7.14 0.20 -5.52
N LEU A 22 -7.56 1.11 -6.40
CA LEU A 22 -8.32 0.76 -7.61
C LEU A 22 -7.48 -0.08 -8.59
N LEU A 23 -6.19 0.24 -8.78
CA LEU A 23 -5.29 -0.54 -9.63
C LEU A 23 -5.05 -1.95 -9.08
N PHE A 24 -5.00 -2.12 -7.75
CA PHE A 24 -4.95 -3.44 -7.13
C PHE A 24 -6.20 -4.27 -7.46
N CYS A 25 -7.38 -3.64 -7.45
CA CYS A 25 -8.64 -4.34 -7.74
C CYS A 25 -8.75 -4.86 -9.18
N ILE A 26 -8.01 -4.29 -10.15
CA ILE A 26 -8.10 -4.72 -11.56
C ILE A 26 -7.63 -6.18 -11.72
N PRO A 27 -6.40 -6.58 -11.32
CA PRO A 27 -6.01 -7.99 -11.36
C PRO A 27 -6.85 -8.90 -10.47
N VAL A 28 -7.33 -8.40 -9.33
CA VAL A 28 -8.21 -9.17 -8.43
C VAL A 28 -9.53 -9.54 -9.12
N LEU A 29 -10.10 -8.66 -9.94
CA LEU A 29 -11.29 -8.97 -10.74
C LEU A 29 -11.05 -10.17 -11.66
N PHE A 30 -9.92 -10.21 -12.36
CA PHE A 30 -9.57 -11.35 -13.22
C PHE A 30 -9.32 -12.62 -12.40
N PHE A 31 -8.66 -12.49 -11.25
CA PHE A 31 -8.42 -13.62 -10.35
C PHE A 31 -9.73 -14.25 -9.85
N ILE A 32 -10.69 -13.44 -9.41
CA ILE A 32 -11.99 -13.94 -8.92
C ILE A 32 -12.80 -14.56 -10.06
N SER A 33 -12.67 -14.05 -11.29
CA SER A 33 -13.40 -14.58 -12.46
C SER A 33 -13.01 -16.03 -12.78
N ASP A 34 -11.71 -16.36 -12.66
CA ASP A 34 -11.20 -17.70 -13.01
C ASP A 34 -10.94 -18.60 -11.79
N ALA A 35 -10.98 -18.07 -10.56
CA ALA A 35 -10.89 -18.77 -9.25
C ALA A 35 -9.99 -20.04 -9.17
N GLU A 36 -8.92 -20.10 -9.95
CA GLU A 36 -7.92 -21.16 -9.93
C GLU A 36 -6.72 -20.73 -9.10
N TYR A 37 -6.24 -21.58 -8.19
CA TYR A 37 -5.05 -21.31 -7.39
C TYR A 37 -3.82 -21.03 -8.27
N ARG A 38 -3.74 -21.64 -9.47
CA ARG A 38 -2.71 -21.34 -10.47
C ARG A 38 -2.66 -19.85 -10.84
N ASN A 39 -3.80 -19.15 -10.80
CA ASN A 39 -3.92 -17.75 -11.15
C ASN A 39 -3.65 -16.79 -9.98
N SER A 40 -3.23 -17.30 -8.81
CA SER A 40 -2.85 -16.50 -7.63
C SER A 40 -1.82 -15.40 -7.94
N TRP A 41 -1.01 -15.58 -8.98
CA TRP A 41 -0.05 -14.58 -9.43
C TRP A 41 -0.68 -13.24 -9.83
N LEU A 42 -1.96 -13.23 -10.22
CA LEU A 42 -2.72 -12.01 -10.51
C LEU A 42 -2.86 -11.12 -9.26
N ILE A 43 -3.04 -11.71 -8.08
CA ILE A 43 -3.07 -10.96 -6.83
C ILE A 43 -1.72 -10.26 -6.59
N TYR A 44 -0.61 -10.96 -6.82
CA TYR A 44 0.73 -10.37 -6.71
C TYR A 44 0.98 -9.30 -7.78
N LEU A 45 0.45 -9.45 -8.99
CA LEU A 45 0.45 -8.40 -10.01
C LEU A 45 -0.31 -7.15 -9.51
N GLY A 46 -1.46 -7.33 -8.86
CA GLY A 46 -2.19 -6.24 -8.21
C GLY A 46 -1.34 -5.50 -7.18
N SER A 47 -0.66 -6.23 -6.29
CA SER A 47 0.26 -5.64 -5.31
C SER A 47 1.48 -4.95 -5.96
N PHE A 48 1.94 -5.45 -7.09
CA PHE A 48 3.01 -4.81 -7.87
C PHE A 48 2.56 -3.48 -8.47
N LEU A 49 1.35 -3.40 -9.04
CA LEU A 49 0.77 -2.15 -9.54
C LEU A 49 0.54 -1.13 -8.40
N PHE A 50 0.07 -1.60 -7.25
CA PHE A 50 -0.04 -0.80 -6.03
C PHE A 50 1.32 -0.20 -5.65
N PHE A 51 2.35 -1.05 -5.57
CA PHE A 51 3.72 -0.67 -5.26
C PHE A 51 4.28 0.38 -6.22
N ILE A 52 4.14 0.18 -7.54
CA ILE A 52 4.56 1.17 -8.56
C ILE A 52 3.88 2.51 -8.33
N THR A 53 2.59 2.51 -8.00
CA THR A 53 1.82 3.74 -7.80
C THR A 53 2.35 4.54 -6.61
N ILE A 54 2.62 3.86 -5.49
CA ILE A 54 3.26 4.50 -4.31
C ILE A 54 4.65 4.99 -4.67
N TRP A 55 5.43 4.20 -5.41
CA TRP A 55 6.78 4.56 -5.84
C TRP A 55 6.79 5.86 -6.67
N ILE A 56 5.93 5.94 -7.69
CA ILE A 56 5.79 7.12 -8.55
C ILE A 56 5.39 8.34 -7.71
N HIS A 57 4.49 8.17 -6.75
CA HIS A 57 4.07 9.25 -5.85
C HIS A 57 5.24 9.79 -5.03
N THR A 58 5.99 8.90 -4.37
CA THR A 58 7.16 9.27 -3.56
C THR A 58 8.22 10.01 -4.38
N LEU A 59 8.54 9.51 -5.59
CA LEU A 59 9.50 10.17 -6.47
C LEU A 59 9.01 11.53 -6.98
N ARG A 60 7.72 11.64 -7.34
CA ARG A 60 7.14 12.88 -7.83
C ARG A 60 7.10 13.94 -6.74
N ASP A 61 6.69 13.58 -5.53
CA ASP A 61 6.67 14.50 -4.40
C ASP A 61 8.09 14.94 -4.03
N SER A 62 9.07 14.03 -4.12
CA SER A 62 10.46 14.38 -3.85
C SER A 62 11.07 15.36 -4.85
N ARG A 63 10.83 15.13 -6.16
CA ARG A 63 11.29 16.03 -7.23
C ARG A 63 10.68 17.42 -7.11
N LYS A 64 9.38 17.52 -6.77
CA LYS A 64 8.68 18.81 -6.62
C LYS A 64 9.26 19.71 -5.54
N ARG A 65 9.98 19.15 -4.56
CA ARG A 65 10.55 19.88 -3.43
C ARG A 65 12.05 20.08 -3.54
N ALA A 66 12.62 19.87 -4.73
CA ALA A 66 14.02 20.07 -5.04
C ALA A 66 14.98 19.41 -4.02
N HIS A 67 14.61 18.24 -3.48
CA HIS A 67 15.37 17.50 -2.47
C HIS A 67 15.63 18.22 -1.13
N ASN A 68 14.96 19.35 -0.86
CA ASN A 68 15.10 20.11 0.39
C ASN A 68 14.01 19.75 1.43
N GLU A 69 13.31 18.64 1.21
CA GLU A 69 12.26 18.16 2.10
C GLU A 69 12.82 17.36 3.27
N SER A 70 12.07 17.38 4.39
CA SER A 70 12.33 16.46 5.49
C SER A 70 12.02 15.04 5.02
N THR A 71 12.98 14.13 5.15
CA THR A 71 12.84 12.70 4.82
C THR A 71 11.62 12.11 5.54
N ILE A 72 11.41 12.54 6.79
CA ILE A 72 10.28 12.13 7.64
C ILE A 72 8.94 12.54 7.01
N ALA A 73 8.86 13.72 6.38
CA ALA A 73 7.63 14.16 5.73
C ALA A 73 7.28 13.32 4.50
N LEU A 74 8.28 12.87 3.74
CA LEU A 74 8.08 12.02 2.57
C LEU A 74 7.71 10.58 2.96
N ILE A 75 8.36 10.04 4.00
CA ILE A 75 8.00 8.75 4.60
C ILE A 75 6.54 8.78 5.06
N PHE A 76 6.15 9.83 5.79
CA PHE A 76 4.80 9.98 6.31
C PHE A 76 3.77 10.13 5.19
N ALA A 77 4.05 10.93 4.16
CA ALA A 77 3.18 11.07 2.99
C ALA A 77 2.97 9.73 2.28
N SER A 78 4.06 8.98 2.07
CA SER A 78 4.01 7.68 1.39
C SER A 78 3.20 6.65 2.20
N HIS A 79 3.38 6.59 3.53
CA HIS A 79 2.56 5.72 4.38
C HIS A 79 1.09 6.14 4.40
N MET A 80 0.78 7.43 4.38
CA MET A 80 -0.60 7.91 4.32
C MET A 80 -1.29 7.49 3.00
N ALA A 81 -0.58 7.54 1.86
CA ALA A 81 -1.08 6.99 0.60
C ALA A 81 -1.26 5.47 0.67
N THR A 82 -0.29 4.75 1.22
CA THR A 82 -0.36 3.29 1.39
C THR A 82 -1.56 2.88 2.23
N LEU A 83 -1.76 3.47 3.42
CA LEU A 83 -2.87 3.13 4.31
C LEU A 83 -4.22 3.39 3.66
N LEU A 84 -4.39 4.54 3.00
CA LEU A 84 -5.62 4.81 2.27
C LEU A 84 -5.82 3.81 1.11
N GLY A 85 -4.76 3.49 0.37
CA GLY A 85 -4.82 2.52 -0.70
C GLY A 85 -5.22 1.13 -0.22
N ILE A 86 -4.73 0.70 0.94
CA ILE A 86 -5.14 -0.56 1.58
C ILE A 86 -6.63 -0.53 1.90
N VAL A 87 -7.13 0.56 2.52
CA VAL A 87 -8.57 0.69 2.82
C VAL A 87 -9.40 0.59 1.54
N VAL A 88 -9.00 1.28 0.47
CA VAL A 88 -9.69 1.23 -0.82
C VAL A 88 -9.59 -0.17 -1.46
N ALA A 89 -8.44 -0.82 -1.39
CA ALA A 89 -8.24 -2.19 -1.89
C ALA A 89 -9.11 -3.20 -1.13
N CYS A 90 -9.22 -3.09 0.19
CA CYS A 90 -10.09 -3.93 1.00
C CYS A 90 -11.56 -3.73 0.67
N ILE A 91 -12.03 -2.48 0.59
CA ILE A 91 -13.42 -2.16 0.22
C ILE A 91 -13.73 -2.65 -1.20
N GLY A 92 -12.84 -2.38 -2.16
CA GLY A 92 -13.01 -2.82 -3.54
C GLY A 92 -13.01 -4.34 -3.66
N SER A 93 -12.11 -5.04 -2.97
CA SER A 93 -12.07 -6.50 -2.94
C SER A 93 -13.33 -7.10 -2.30
N PHE A 94 -13.80 -6.52 -1.20
CA PHE A 94 -15.05 -6.94 -0.56
C PHE A 94 -16.25 -6.80 -1.51
N ILE A 95 -16.35 -5.66 -2.23
CA ILE A 95 -17.38 -5.44 -3.23
C ILE A 95 -17.26 -6.47 -4.36
N LEU A 96 -16.07 -6.71 -4.90
CA LEU A 96 -15.85 -7.70 -5.96
C LEU A 96 -16.26 -9.11 -5.52
N LEU A 97 -15.83 -9.56 -4.34
CA LEU A 97 -16.22 -10.86 -3.80
C LEU A 97 -17.75 -10.95 -3.62
N SER A 98 -18.36 -9.90 -3.08
CA SER A 98 -19.81 -9.86 -2.83
C SER A 98 -20.67 -9.89 -4.11
N ILE A 99 -20.20 -9.31 -5.22
CA ILE A 99 -20.94 -9.30 -6.49
C ILE A 99 -20.63 -10.50 -7.38
N MET A 100 -19.39 -11.01 -7.34
CA MET A 100 -18.92 -12.04 -8.28
C MET A 100 -19.06 -13.47 -7.75
N ILE A 101 -19.24 -13.64 -6.44
CA ILE A 101 -19.43 -14.96 -5.82
C ILE A 101 -20.87 -15.01 -5.27
N PRO A 102 -21.80 -15.60 -6.03
CA PRO A 102 -23.13 -15.91 -5.51
C PRO A 102 -22.99 -16.72 -4.24
N GLY A 103 -23.73 -16.34 -3.19
CA GLY A 103 -23.62 -17.00 -1.91
C GLY A 103 -22.64 -16.35 -0.93
N TYR A 104 -21.74 -15.45 -1.35
CA TYR A 104 -20.66 -14.93 -0.48
C TYR A 104 -21.13 -14.31 0.86
N LEU A 105 -22.26 -13.60 0.85
CA LEU A 105 -22.84 -12.98 2.05
C LEU A 105 -23.99 -13.79 2.67
N THR A 106 -24.35 -14.93 2.09
CA THR A 106 -25.48 -15.75 2.51
C THR A 106 -24.99 -17.12 2.95
N SER A 107 -25.71 -17.83 3.81
CA SER A 107 -25.37 -19.21 4.20
C SER A 107 -25.59 -20.26 3.08
N ALA A 108 -25.73 -19.82 1.83
CA ALA A 108 -25.84 -20.68 0.66
C ALA A 108 -24.45 -21.16 0.23
N ASN A 109 -24.35 -22.38 -0.30
CA ASN A 109 -23.11 -22.90 -0.85
C ASN A 109 -22.63 -21.97 -1.99
N PRO A 110 -21.43 -21.39 -1.90
CA PRO A 110 -20.92 -20.52 -2.95
C PRO A 110 -20.57 -21.31 -4.20
N ASP A 111 -21.01 -20.81 -5.35
CA ASP A 111 -20.79 -21.47 -6.65
C ASP A 111 -19.35 -21.33 -7.15
N HIS A 112 -18.61 -20.35 -6.61
CA HIS A 112 -17.20 -20.13 -6.91
C HIS A 112 -16.33 -20.42 -5.70
N VAL A 113 -15.48 -21.42 -5.87
CA VAL A 113 -14.61 -21.98 -4.85
C VAL A 113 -13.20 -22.06 -5.43
N LEU A 114 -12.18 -21.72 -4.63
CA LEU A 114 -10.79 -21.79 -5.06
C LEU A 114 -10.46 -23.24 -5.43
N SER A 115 -10.05 -23.45 -6.68
CA SER A 115 -9.74 -24.78 -7.22
C SER A 115 -8.24 -25.02 -7.31
N GLY A 116 -7.81 -26.26 -7.05
CA GLY A 116 -6.38 -26.64 -7.11
C GLY A 116 -5.54 -26.15 -5.94
N GLU A 117 -6.17 -25.77 -4.82
CA GLU A 117 -5.49 -25.40 -3.58
C GLU A 117 -4.89 -26.63 -2.87
N PRO A 118 -3.73 -26.50 -2.20
CA PRO A 118 -3.16 -27.58 -1.41
C PRO A 118 -4.01 -27.84 -0.15
N ALA A 119 -4.00 -29.09 0.32
CA ALA A 119 -4.90 -29.58 1.38
C ALA A 119 -4.83 -28.80 2.72
N ASN A 120 -3.75 -28.04 2.94
CA ASN A 120 -3.53 -27.23 4.13
C ASN A 120 -4.19 -25.84 4.09
N ILE A 121 -4.85 -25.47 2.99
CA ILE A 121 -5.62 -24.22 2.85
C ILE A 121 -7.13 -24.46 3.12
N VAL A 122 -7.52 -25.72 3.37
CA VAL A 122 -8.91 -26.20 3.41
C VAL A 122 -9.48 -26.18 4.83
N GLU A 123 -9.80 -25.00 5.35
CA GLU A 123 -10.97 -24.82 6.21
C GLU A 123 -11.90 -23.89 5.42
N ASP A 124 -13.02 -24.44 4.95
CA ASP A 124 -14.05 -23.79 4.12
C ASP A 124 -13.53 -23.03 2.87
N ARG A 125 -13.69 -23.62 1.68
CA ARG A 125 -12.89 -23.25 0.48
C ARG A 125 -13.17 -21.84 -0.10
N THR A 126 -14.24 -21.18 0.32
CA THR A 126 -14.53 -19.75 0.04
C THR A 126 -13.75 -18.82 0.96
N GLU A 127 -13.45 -19.28 2.17
CA GLU A 127 -12.56 -18.60 3.11
C GLU A 127 -11.15 -18.57 2.55
N GLY A 128 -10.67 -19.65 1.91
CA GLY A 128 -9.36 -19.68 1.24
C GLY A 128 -9.18 -18.57 0.20
N LEU A 129 -10.15 -18.41 -0.71
CA LEU A 129 -10.13 -17.35 -1.73
C LEU A 129 -10.13 -15.94 -1.13
N SER A 130 -11.08 -15.68 -0.23
CA SER A 130 -11.24 -14.35 0.38
C SER A 130 -10.07 -14.01 1.29
N PHE A 131 -9.59 -14.98 2.08
CA PHE A 131 -8.38 -14.87 2.88
C PHE A 131 -7.19 -14.49 2.02
N GLN A 132 -6.96 -15.16 0.89
CA GLN A 132 -5.84 -14.85 0.01
C GLN A 132 -5.90 -13.42 -0.55
N VAL A 133 -7.09 -12.98 -0.98
CA VAL A 133 -7.31 -11.62 -1.48
C VAL A 133 -7.09 -10.58 -0.38
N PHE A 134 -7.66 -10.78 0.82
CA PHE A 134 -7.52 -9.83 1.93
C PHE A 134 -6.12 -9.81 2.54
N LEU A 135 -5.44 -10.96 2.62
CA LEU A 135 -4.05 -11.06 3.05
C LEU A 135 -3.15 -10.25 2.13
N ALA A 136 -3.36 -10.33 0.82
CA ALA A 136 -2.61 -9.50 -0.13
C ALA A 136 -2.98 -8.02 -0.06
N ALA A 137 -4.28 -7.72 -0.03
CA ALA A 137 -4.80 -6.35 0.04
C ALA A 137 -4.27 -5.59 1.26
N THR A 138 -4.06 -6.30 2.38
CA THR A 138 -3.55 -5.75 3.64
C THR A 138 -2.05 -5.95 3.81
N PHE A 139 -1.61 -7.17 4.12
CA PHE A 139 -0.26 -7.49 4.55
C PHE A 139 0.76 -7.24 3.45
N ILE A 140 0.53 -7.77 2.25
CA ILE A 140 1.47 -7.59 1.13
C ILE A 140 1.56 -6.12 0.73
N ASN A 141 0.41 -5.45 0.52
CA ASN A 141 0.39 -4.03 0.16
C ASN A 141 1.00 -3.13 1.25
N PHE A 142 0.81 -3.47 2.53
CA PHE A 142 1.47 -2.78 3.64
C PHE A 142 2.99 -2.98 3.61
N SER A 143 3.47 -4.22 3.42
CA SER A 143 4.90 -4.52 3.33
C SER A 143 5.56 -3.78 2.17
N VAL A 144 5.01 -3.87 0.96
CA VAL A 144 5.59 -3.20 -0.23
C VAL A 144 5.47 -1.68 -0.13
N GLY A 145 4.37 -1.16 0.41
CA GLY A 145 4.17 0.27 0.62
C GLY A 145 5.11 0.85 1.66
N SER A 146 5.34 0.13 2.76
CA SER A 146 6.30 0.52 3.81
C SER A 146 7.74 0.45 3.31
N PHE A 147 8.09 -0.61 2.59
CA PHE A 147 9.39 -0.75 1.95
C PHE A 147 9.66 0.40 0.97
N SER A 148 8.70 0.68 0.09
CA SER A 148 8.77 1.79 -0.87
C SER A 148 8.96 3.14 -0.16
N ALA A 149 8.12 3.41 0.85
CA ALA A 149 8.16 4.65 1.61
C ALA A 149 9.51 4.90 2.29
N ILE A 150 10.14 3.87 2.86
CA ILE A 150 11.42 4.00 3.54
C ILE A 150 12.55 4.12 2.53
N ILE A 151 12.74 3.11 1.68
CA ILE A 151 13.90 3.02 0.78
C ILE A 151 13.97 4.22 -0.14
N LEU A 152 12.84 4.64 -0.71
CA LEU A 152 12.83 5.75 -1.66
C LEU A 152 13.00 7.10 -1.02
N SER A 153 12.52 7.27 0.21
CA SER A 153 12.75 8.53 0.91
C SER A 153 14.23 8.76 1.18
N PHE A 154 15.00 7.70 1.41
CA PHE A 154 16.45 7.80 1.52
C PHE A 154 17.15 7.90 0.16
N ALA A 155 16.76 7.07 -0.81
CA ALA A 155 17.39 7.04 -2.14
C ALA A 155 17.14 8.32 -2.96
N ALA A 156 15.96 8.94 -2.83
CA ALA A 156 15.60 10.15 -3.56
C ALA A 156 16.34 11.40 -3.06
N LYS A 157 16.92 11.38 -1.84
CA LYS A 157 17.57 12.56 -1.25
C LYS A 157 19.06 12.59 -1.57
N LYS A 158 19.43 13.34 -2.63
CA LYS A 158 20.82 13.49 -3.09
C LYS A 158 21.74 14.26 -2.11
N ASN A 159 21.18 15.01 -1.15
CA ASN A 159 21.95 15.80 -0.17
C ASN A 159 21.40 15.63 1.27
N GLN A 160 21.95 14.67 2.01
CA GLN A 160 21.52 14.35 3.39
C GLN A 160 22.06 15.33 4.46
N LYS A 161 23.08 16.14 4.15
CA LYS A 161 23.78 17.02 5.12
C LYS A 161 22.94 18.13 5.76
N LYS A 162 21.73 18.40 5.24
CA LYS A 162 20.82 19.44 5.78
C LYS A 162 19.90 18.95 6.90
N ASP A 163 19.61 17.65 7.03
CA ASP A 163 18.82 17.13 8.17
C ASP A 163 19.64 17.12 9.48
N GLN A 164 20.96 17.33 9.41
CA GLN A 164 21.88 17.32 10.55
C GLN A 164 22.12 18.71 11.17
N ARG A 165 21.54 19.77 10.58
CA ARG A 165 21.61 21.16 11.10
C ARG A 165 20.29 21.52 11.79
N ASP A 166 20.01 20.86 12.92
CA ASP A 166 19.47 21.52 14.12
C ASP A 166 19.33 20.49 15.26
N PRO A 167 19.90 20.71 16.47
CA PRO A 167 20.57 21.92 16.95
C PRO A 167 22.07 21.71 17.25
N ALA A 168 22.92 22.66 16.89
CA ALA A 168 24.21 22.86 17.56
C ALA A 168 24.60 24.36 17.47
N PRO A 169 25.27 24.95 18.48
CA PRO A 169 26.01 24.30 19.57
C PRO A 169 25.68 24.83 20.99
N LEU A 170 25.84 24.00 22.02
CA LEU A 170 26.19 24.52 23.35
C LEU A 170 27.71 24.75 23.37
N HIS A 171 28.16 25.86 22.79
CA HIS A 171 29.42 26.44 23.26
C HIS A 171 29.10 27.12 24.59
N GLN A 172 29.29 26.38 25.68
CA GLN A 172 29.51 27.00 26.98
C GLN A 172 30.77 27.86 26.84
N HIS A 173 30.59 29.17 26.79
CA HIS A 173 31.69 30.08 27.05
C HIS A 173 32.25 29.73 28.43
N GLY A 174 33.52 29.34 28.46
CA GLY A 174 34.29 29.27 29.69
C GLY A 174 34.19 30.62 30.40
N VAL A 175 33.70 30.56 31.64
CA VAL A 175 33.84 31.64 32.60
C VAL A 175 35.25 31.50 33.15
N GLU A 176 36.15 32.38 32.71
CA GLU A 176 37.35 32.74 33.48
C GLU A 176 36.95 33.61 34.67
#